data_AF-W8B907-F1
#
_entry.id   AF-W8B907-F1
#
_cell.length_a   1.000
_cell.length_b   1.000
_cell.length_c   1.000
_cell.angle_alpha   90.00
_cell.angle_beta   90.00
_cell.angle_gamma   90.00
#
_symmetry.space_group_name_H-M   'P 1'
#
loop_
_entity.id
_entity.type
_entity.pdbx_description
1 polymer ?
#
loop_
_entity_poly.entity_id
_entity_poly.type
_entity_poly.pdbx_seq_one_letter_code
_entity_poly.pdbx_strand_id
1 'polypeptide(L)'
;MKKFLATKPFVLLLLLCLQQLVIVVSAERQYEHHRRRQRQPYTADQIADSTDANDESNELTAYQQQSRGYRGRVVSRRRGQFVDENDTNNQYNNRDLTTSGRRKVRKHEQRMEKQARGQMRPSEMQYDGNKCHIWVPVEVVDKYPYALRIQLDQRNQQQKIEVCCPGYAPMRWRGSTICKPVCDNCRNGRCVAPNECECFDSFVANDNGDCVFSCPLGCLNGRCFLDGTCQCDPGFKLDETRKFCRPICSNGCGINPRHNCTEPEVCGCAKGYQLTDDGCIPVCDPDCGEGGECREPNECYCTPGYELKDGVCQRECYQKCDNGICYSNNRCICNPGYTYHERSTQCVPN
;
A
#
# COMPACT_ATOMS: atom_id res chain seq x y z
N MET A 1 44.40 -77.12 -5.96
CA MET A 1 44.33 -75.96 -5.03
C MET A 1 44.91 -74.77 -5.80
N LYS A 2 44.21 -73.71 -6.21
CA LYS A 2 43.29 -72.80 -5.53
C LYS A 2 42.32 -72.22 -6.59
N LYS A 3 41.01 -72.22 -6.30
CA LYS A 3 40.03 -71.36 -7.00
C LYS A 3 39.87 -70.10 -6.12
N PHE A 4 40.18 -68.91 -6.64
CA PHE A 4 39.95 -67.65 -5.93
C PHE A 4 39.40 -66.57 -6.88
N LEU A 5 38.07 -66.43 -6.85
CA LEU A 5 37.28 -65.19 -6.77
C LEU A 5 37.60 -64.03 -7.73
N ALA A 6 36.97 -64.07 -8.91
CA ALA A 6 36.67 -62.90 -9.73
C ALA A 6 35.20 -62.47 -9.51
N THR A 7 34.90 -61.80 -8.39
CA THR A 7 33.54 -61.26 -8.10
C THR A 7 33.55 -59.86 -7.47
N LYS A 8 34.68 -59.14 -7.46
CA LYS A 8 34.82 -57.91 -6.66
C LYS A 8 34.30 -56.58 -7.27
N PRO A 9 34.22 -56.34 -8.60
CA PRO A 9 33.76 -55.03 -9.08
C PRO A 9 32.23 -54.88 -9.11
N PHE A 10 31.50 -55.96 -9.43
CA PHE A 10 30.03 -55.93 -9.53
C PHE A 10 29.35 -55.79 -8.16
N VAL A 11 29.92 -56.42 -7.11
CA VAL A 11 29.38 -56.32 -5.75
C VAL A 11 29.56 -54.92 -5.18
N LEU A 12 30.68 -54.23 -5.51
CA LEU A 12 30.92 -52.86 -5.05
C LEU A 12 29.98 -51.86 -5.73
N LEU A 13 29.71 -52.03 -7.04
CA LEU A 13 28.75 -51.20 -7.77
C LEU A 13 27.31 -51.40 -7.27
N LEU A 14 26.92 -52.64 -6.97
CA LEU A 14 25.61 -52.95 -6.38
C LEU A 14 25.45 -52.32 -4.98
N LEU A 15 26.49 -52.37 -4.14
CA LEU A 15 26.46 -51.77 -2.80
C LEU A 15 26.37 -50.24 -2.85
N LEU A 16 27.09 -49.58 -3.76
CA LEU A 16 27.00 -48.13 -3.96
C LEU A 16 25.62 -47.71 -4.51
N CYS A 17 25.03 -48.51 -5.39
CA CYS A 17 23.70 -48.27 -5.93
C CYS A 17 22.60 -48.44 -4.85
N LEU A 18 22.74 -49.45 -3.98
CA LEU A 18 21.86 -49.64 -2.83
C LEU A 18 21.99 -48.49 -1.81
N GLN A 19 23.20 -47.97 -1.56
CA GLN A 19 23.38 -46.80 -0.70
C GLN A 19 22.72 -45.53 -1.28
N GLN A 20 22.85 -45.29 -2.58
CA GLN A 20 22.18 -44.16 -3.25
C GLN A 20 20.64 -44.28 -3.18
N LEU A 21 20.09 -45.49 -3.39
CA LEU A 21 18.65 -45.74 -3.26
C LEU A 21 18.14 -45.52 -1.83
N VAL A 22 18.88 -45.93 -0.80
CA VAL A 22 18.51 -45.70 0.61
C VAL A 22 18.48 -44.21 0.94
N ILE A 23 19.43 -43.42 0.41
CA ILE A 23 19.48 -41.97 0.62
C ILE A 23 18.28 -41.28 -0.04
N VAL A 24 17.95 -41.62 -1.30
CA VAL A 24 16.80 -41.04 -2.01
C VAL A 24 15.47 -41.39 -1.32
N VAL A 25 15.28 -42.64 -0.91
CA VAL A 25 14.06 -43.07 -0.19
C VAL A 25 13.94 -42.40 1.20
N SER A 26 15.06 -42.11 1.86
CA SER A 26 15.05 -41.38 3.13
C SER A 26 14.71 -39.89 2.97
N ALA A 27 15.17 -39.26 1.87
CA ALA A 27 14.88 -37.87 1.54
C ALA A 27 13.41 -37.68 1.13
N GLU A 28 12.84 -38.61 0.36
CA GLU A 28 11.42 -38.59 0.01
C GLU A 28 10.51 -38.80 1.23
N ARG A 29 10.88 -39.70 2.16
CA ARG A 29 10.15 -39.88 3.43
C ARG A 29 10.17 -38.62 4.30
N GLN A 30 11.30 -37.90 4.37
CA GLN A 30 11.39 -36.64 5.12
C GLN A 30 10.58 -35.52 4.45
N TYR A 31 10.60 -35.45 3.11
CA TYR A 31 9.82 -34.50 2.33
C TYR A 31 8.30 -34.74 2.48
N GLU A 32 7.83 -35.99 2.43
CA GLU A 32 6.42 -36.32 2.65
C GLU A 32 5.98 -36.11 4.10
N HIS A 33 6.84 -36.33 5.09
CA HIS A 33 6.54 -36.05 6.49
C HIS A 33 6.42 -34.56 6.78
N HIS A 34 7.22 -33.71 6.11
CA HIS A 34 7.07 -32.24 6.15
C HIS A 34 5.81 -31.77 5.41
N ARG A 35 5.51 -32.35 4.24
CA ARG A 35 4.32 -32.02 3.43
C ARG A 35 3.00 -32.40 4.14
N ARG A 36 2.99 -33.48 4.93
CA ARG A 36 1.83 -33.87 5.76
C ARG A 36 1.62 -32.96 6.97
N ARG A 37 2.69 -32.37 7.55
CA ARG A 37 2.58 -31.40 8.65
C ARG A 37 2.07 -30.02 8.21
N GLN A 38 2.26 -29.64 6.94
CA GLN A 38 1.72 -28.39 6.37
C GLN A 38 0.28 -28.52 5.84
N ARG A 39 -0.30 -29.73 5.83
CA ARG A 39 -1.66 -30.01 5.34
C ARG A 39 -2.53 -30.69 6.40
N GLN A 40 -2.47 -30.24 7.65
CA GLN A 40 -3.51 -30.58 8.62
C GLN A 40 -4.60 -29.49 8.60
N PRO A 41 -5.86 -29.85 8.25
CA PRO A 41 -7.00 -28.96 8.44
C PRO A 41 -7.26 -28.81 9.94
N TYR A 42 -7.52 -27.58 10.38
CA TYR A 42 -8.03 -27.30 11.71
C TYR A 42 -9.31 -28.12 11.93
N THR A 43 -9.23 -29.13 12.79
CA THR A 43 -10.40 -29.81 13.33
C THR A 43 -10.83 -29.04 14.57
N ALA A 44 -12.11 -28.66 14.56
CA ALA A 44 -12.80 -28.21 15.75
C ALA A 44 -12.94 -29.40 16.69
N ASP A 45 -12.31 -29.33 17.86
CA ASP A 45 -12.75 -29.98 19.10
C ASP A 45 -11.76 -29.61 20.22
N GLN A 46 -12.14 -28.60 21.00
CA GLN A 46 -12.02 -28.56 22.47
C GLN A 46 -12.55 -27.20 22.97
N ILE A 47 -13.87 -27.18 23.24
CA ILE A 47 -14.51 -26.23 24.15
C ILE A 47 -14.63 -26.93 25.51
N ALA A 48 -13.97 -26.36 26.51
CA ALA A 48 -14.32 -26.30 27.94
C ALA A 48 -13.16 -25.49 28.56
N ASP A 49 -13.30 -24.30 29.13
CA ASP A 49 -14.29 -23.90 30.11
C ASP A 49 -14.14 -22.38 30.33
N SER A 50 -15.19 -21.59 30.06
CA SER A 50 -15.52 -20.33 30.75
C SER A 50 -16.71 -19.70 30.05
N THR A 51 -17.88 -19.94 30.62
CA THR A 51 -19.12 -19.22 30.32
C THR A 51 -18.98 -17.76 30.69
N ASP A 52 -19.22 -16.86 29.73
CA ASP A 52 -20.16 -15.75 29.92
C ASP A 52 -20.64 -15.24 28.57
N ALA A 53 -21.97 -15.33 28.41
CA ALA A 53 -22.71 -14.97 27.22
C ALA A 53 -22.74 -13.46 27.01
N ASN A 54 -22.68 -13.02 25.75
CA ASN A 54 -23.75 -12.23 25.13
C ASN A 54 -23.53 -12.17 23.60
N ASP A 55 -24.46 -12.82 22.93
CA ASP A 55 -24.65 -12.94 21.48
C ASP A 55 -25.35 -11.68 20.94
N GLU A 56 -24.99 -11.23 19.73
CA GLU A 56 -25.94 -10.65 18.75
C GLU A 56 -25.24 -10.39 17.39
N SER A 57 -25.46 -11.34 16.48
CA SER A 57 -25.68 -11.20 15.02
C SER A 57 -24.81 -10.23 14.22
N ASN A 58 -23.84 -10.78 13.49
CA ASN A 58 -23.08 -10.11 12.43
C ASN A 58 -23.70 -10.48 11.06
N GLU A 59 -24.59 -9.63 10.53
CA GLU A 59 -24.98 -9.70 9.11
C GLU A 59 -23.84 -9.12 8.26
N LEU A 60 -23.14 -10.00 7.54
CA LEU A 60 -22.11 -9.65 6.56
C LEU A 60 -22.76 -9.04 5.31
N THR A 61 -22.60 -7.74 5.11
CA THR A 61 -22.99 -7.05 3.87
C THR A 61 -21.99 -7.31 2.73
N ALA A 62 -22.53 -7.50 1.53
CA ALA A 62 -21.89 -8.03 0.33
C ALA A 62 -20.89 -7.09 -0.40
N TYR A 63 -19.71 -6.83 0.17
CA TYR A 63 -18.66 -6.03 -0.50
C TYR A 63 -17.27 -6.67 -0.61
N GLN A 64 -17.13 -8.00 -0.50
CA GLN A 64 -15.81 -8.66 -0.52
C GLN A 64 -15.72 -9.94 -1.38
N GLN A 65 -16.28 -9.96 -2.59
CA GLN A 65 -16.19 -11.15 -3.47
C GLN A 65 -15.66 -10.96 -4.89
N GLN A 66 -15.05 -9.82 -5.25
CA GLN A 66 -14.50 -9.66 -6.61
C GLN A 66 -13.02 -9.33 -6.62
N SER A 67 -12.20 -10.33 -6.27
CA SER A 67 -10.78 -10.36 -6.64
C SER A 67 -10.31 -11.80 -6.86
N ARG A 68 -11.00 -12.52 -7.76
CA ARG A 68 -10.48 -13.77 -8.33
C ARG A 68 -10.72 -13.78 -9.83
N GLY A 69 -9.66 -13.47 -10.57
CA GLY A 69 -9.50 -13.92 -11.95
C GLY A 69 -9.46 -12.79 -12.99
N TYR A 70 -8.28 -12.21 -13.23
CA TYR A 70 -7.94 -11.69 -14.55
C TYR A 70 -6.49 -12.06 -14.90
N ARG A 71 -6.35 -13.09 -15.74
CA ARG A 71 -5.11 -13.35 -16.50
C ARG A 71 -5.07 -12.32 -17.65
N GLY A 72 -4.19 -11.33 -17.52
CA GLY A 72 -3.89 -10.39 -18.60
C GLY A 72 -3.03 -11.04 -19.68
N ARG A 73 -3.56 -11.06 -20.91
CA ARG A 73 -2.89 -11.47 -22.15
C ARG A 73 -1.80 -10.45 -22.52
N VAL A 74 -0.59 -10.93 -22.78
CA VAL A 74 0.50 -10.12 -23.35
C VAL A 74 0.19 -9.85 -24.82
N VAL A 75 -0.01 -8.58 -25.18
CA VAL A 75 -0.07 -8.14 -26.58
C VAL A 75 1.29 -7.58 -26.95
N SER A 76 2.02 -8.32 -27.78
CA SER A 76 3.27 -7.90 -28.39
C SER A 76 3.00 -6.79 -29.40
N ARG A 77 3.66 -5.63 -29.26
CA ARG A 77 3.75 -4.62 -30.33
C ARG A 77 5.21 -4.42 -30.73
N ARG A 78 5.36 -4.35 -32.05
CA ARG A 78 6.57 -4.50 -32.84
C ARG A 78 7.49 -3.28 -32.74
N ARG A 79 8.78 -3.59 -32.82
CA ARG A 79 9.89 -2.73 -33.27
C ARG A 79 9.47 -1.81 -34.42
N GLY A 80 9.67 -0.51 -34.22
CA GLY A 80 9.83 0.49 -35.27
C GLY A 80 11.05 1.33 -34.93
N GLN A 81 12.12 1.15 -35.71
CA GLN A 81 13.29 2.03 -35.73
C GLN A 81 12.89 3.40 -36.26
N PHE A 82 13.27 4.47 -35.56
CA PHE A 82 13.53 5.77 -36.19
C PHE A 82 14.84 6.31 -35.64
N VAL A 83 15.68 6.73 -36.58
CA VAL A 83 17.07 7.15 -36.43
C VAL A 83 17.12 8.63 -36.04
N ASP A 84 18.13 8.96 -35.22
CA ASP A 84 18.53 10.28 -34.73
C ASP A 84 18.57 11.40 -35.78
N GLU A 85 18.23 12.62 -35.36
CA GLU A 85 18.92 13.82 -35.82
C GLU A 85 18.89 14.97 -34.78
N ASN A 86 20.10 15.25 -34.26
CA ASN A 86 20.63 16.54 -33.81
C ASN A 86 20.23 17.13 -32.44
N ASP A 87 20.95 16.64 -31.43
CA ASP A 87 21.52 17.47 -30.36
C ASP A 87 22.52 18.48 -30.95
N THR A 88 22.23 19.77 -30.85
CA THR A 88 23.29 20.78 -30.61
C THR A 88 22.79 21.89 -29.69
N ASN A 89 23.47 21.98 -28.54
CA ASN A 89 23.89 23.21 -27.88
C ASN A 89 22.93 23.86 -26.86
N ASN A 90 23.06 23.48 -25.59
CA ASN A 90 23.18 24.47 -24.50
C ASN A 90 23.84 23.88 -23.25
N GLN A 91 25.16 23.71 -23.32
CA GLN A 91 26.02 23.73 -22.14
C GLN A 91 26.22 25.20 -21.73
N TYR A 92 25.49 25.68 -20.72
CA TYR A 92 25.90 26.87 -19.98
C TYR A 92 26.25 26.51 -18.53
N ASN A 93 27.53 26.71 -18.25
CA ASN A 93 28.21 26.53 -16.97
C ASN A 93 27.50 27.23 -15.82
N ASN A 94 27.24 26.46 -14.76
CA ASN A 94 26.75 26.95 -13.48
C ASN A 94 27.92 27.42 -12.59
N ARG A 95 28.67 28.42 -13.05
CA ARG A 95 29.71 29.10 -12.27
C ARG A 95 29.69 30.59 -12.60
N ASP A 96 28.82 31.32 -11.90
CA ASP A 96 29.03 32.70 -11.41
C ASP A 96 27.68 33.38 -11.15
N LEU A 97 27.00 32.98 -10.07
CA LEU A 97 25.92 33.77 -9.49
C LEU A 97 26.49 34.56 -8.31
N THR A 98 26.56 35.89 -8.47
CA THR A 98 26.95 36.82 -7.40
C THR A 98 26.04 36.65 -6.16
N THR A 99 26.53 37.03 -4.99
CA THR A 99 25.78 37.00 -3.71
C THR A 99 24.44 37.75 -3.77
N SER A 100 24.31 38.73 -4.68
CA SER A 100 23.06 39.44 -4.98
C SER A 100 22.05 38.57 -5.77
N GLY A 101 22.54 37.74 -6.70
CA GLY A 101 21.72 36.77 -7.46
C GLY A 101 21.17 35.65 -6.58
N ARG A 102 21.99 35.07 -5.70
CA ARG A 102 21.53 34.06 -4.71
C ARG A 102 20.48 34.62 -3.75
N ARG A 103 20.60 35.90 -3.33
CA ARG A 103 19.59 36.57 -2.50
C ARG A 103 18.27 36.82 -3.23
N LYS A 104 18.30 37.05 -4.55
CA LYS A 104 17.08 37.24 -5.37
C LYS A 104 16.35 35.92 -5.62
N VAL A 105 17.06 34.82 -5.91
CA VAL A 105 16.47 33.48 -6.04
C VAL A 105 15.85 33.04 -4.72
N ARG A 106 16.56 33.18 -3.59
CA ARG A 106 16.05 32.83 -2.26
C ARG A 106 14.87 33.69 -1.81
N LYS A 107 14.82 34.99 -2.20
CA LYS A 107 13.64 35.85 -2.00
C LYS A 107 12.46 35.49 -2.91
N HIS A 108 12.72 34.93 -4.08
CA HIS A 108 11.69 34.46 -5.01
C HIS A 108 11.10 33.13 -4.53
N GLU A 109 11.93 32.16 -4.14
CA GLU A 109 11.51 30.91 -3.49
C GLU A 109 10.71 31.20 -2.20
N GLN A 110 11.17 32.10 -1.34
CA GLN A 110 10.44 32.51 -0.13
C GLN A 110 9.14 33.29 -0.43
N ARG A 111 9.01 33.92 -1.61
CA ARG A 111 7.75 34.55 -2.06
C ARG A 111 6.78 33.50 -2.58
N MET A 112 7.27 32.49 -3.30
CA MET A 112 6.48 31.34 -3.76
C MET A 112 6.00 30.48 -2.58
N GLU A 113 6.85 30.22 -1.57
CA GLU A 113 6.46 29.51 -0.33
C GLU A 113 5.42 30.28 0.51
N LYS A 114 5.46 31.62 0.49
CA LYS A 114 4.45 32.46 1.16
C LYS A 114 3.15 32.57 0.37
N GLN A 115 3.19 32.45 -0.95
CA GLN A 115 2.00 32.35 -1.80
C GLN A 115 1.35 30.94 -1.72
N ALA A 116 2.14 29.89 -1.49
CA ALA A 116 1.62 28.54 -1.20
C ALA A 116 0.91 28.44 0.17
N ARG A 117 1.13 29.40 1.07
CA ARG A 117 0.46 29.46 2.39
C ARG A 117 -0.67 30.49 2.49
N GLY A 118 -1.01 31.18 1.40
CA GLY A 118 -1.95 32.28 1.43
C GLY A 118 -2.92 32.27 0.25
N GLN A 119 -4.17 31.90 0.54
CA GLN A 119 -5.41 32.06 -0.25
C GLN A 119 -5.67 30.89 -1.23
N MET A 120 -6.75 30.11 -1.15
CA MET A 120 -8.12 30.42 -0.72
C MET A 120 -8.73 29.40 0.26
N ARG A 121 -9.78 29.86 0.95
CA ARG A 121 -10.57 29.15 1.96
C ARG A 121 -11.22 27.90 1.35
N PRO A 122 -11.10 26.71 1.96
CA PRO A 122 -12.03 25.64 1.67
C PRO A 122 -13.42 26.18 2.02
N SER A 123 -14.39 26.01 1.15
CA SER A 123 -15.80 26.13 1.52
C SER A 123 -16.08 25.18 2.69
N GLU A 124 -15.97 25.70 3.91
CA GLU A 124 -16.30 25.13 5.22
C GLU A 124 -16.46 23.61 5.27
N MET A 125 -15.39 22.88 4.96
CA MET A 125 -15.27 21.48 5.37
C MET A 125 -14.95 21.52 6.86
N GLN A 126 -15.98 21.51 7.69
CA GLN A 126 -15.84 21.54 9.14
C GLN A 126 -15.45 20.14 9.60
N TYR A 127 -14.23 20.01 10.11
CA TYR A 127 -13.69 18.75 10.63
C TYR A 127 -14.07 18.60 12.09
N ASP A 128 -14.77 17.51 12.43
CA ASP A 128 -14.95 17.03 13.81
C ASP A 128 -14.33 15.63 13.91
N GLY A 129 -13.00 15.58 14.04
CA GLY A 129 -12.23 14.34 13.97
C GLY A 129 -12.32 13.67 12.60
N ASN A 130 -12.86 12.45 12.55
CA ASN A 130 -12.92 11.61 11.33
C ASN A 130 -14.22 11.79 10.54
N LYS A 131 -15.01 12.81 10.87
CA LYS A 131 -16.29 13.15 10.25
C LYS A 131 -16.17 14.44 9.45
N CYS A 132 -16.71 14.39 8.24
CA CYS A 132 -16.69 15.45 7.26
C CYS A 132 -18.12 15.84 6.89
N HIS A 133 -18.33 17.10 6.52
CA HIS A 133 -19.62 17.59 6.05
C HIS A 133 -19.58 17.82 4.55
N ILE A 134 -20.57 17.27 3.84
CA ILE A 134 -20.72 17.44 2.39
C ILE A 134 -22.13 17.90 2.03
N TRP A 135 -22.27 18.60 0.91
CA TRP A 135 -23.56 19.01 0.35
C TRP A 135 -23.93 18.08 -0.80
N VAL A 136 -25.04 17.35 -0.65
CA VAL A 136 -25.53 16.41 -1.66
C VAL A 136 -26.97 16.75 -2.06
N PRO A 137 -27.45 16.34 -3.23
CA PRO A 137 -28.83 16.56 -3.65
C PRO A 137 -29.80 15.84 -2.72
N VAL A 138 -30.93 16.47 -2.39
CA VAL A 138 -31.91 15.90 -1.43
C VAL A 138 -32.40 14.52 -1.87
N GLU A 139 -32.54 14.29 -3.18
CA GLU A 139 -33.06 13.05 -3.76
C GLU A 139 -32.10 11.85 -3.69
N VAL A 140 -30.83 12.07 -3.33
CA VAL A 140 -29.83 10.98 -3.25
C VAL A 140 -29.30 10.75 -1.84
N VAL A 141 -29.81 11.49 -0.84
CA VAL A 141 -29.33 11.41 0.54
C VAL A 141 -29.41 9.98 1.09
N ASP A 142 -30.48 9.25 0.76
CA ASP A 142 -30.69 7.88 1.26
C ASP A 142 -29.70 6.87 0.69
N LYS A 143 -28.96 7.24 -0.36
CA LYS A 143 -27.88 6.42 -0.90
C LYS A 143 -26.56 6.54 -0.14
N TYR A 144 -26.43 7.50 0.78
CA TYR A 144 -25.28 7.63 1.65
C TYR A 144 -25.54 6.85 2.94
N PRO A 145 -25.01 5.61 3.07
CA PRO A 145 -25.29 4.78 4.22
C PRO A 145 -24.81 5.47 5.49
N TYR A 146 -25.68 5.46 6.50
CA TYR A 146 -25.39 5.96 7.84
C TYR A 146 -25.11 7.47 7.97
N ALA A 147 -25.34 8.26 6.91
CA ALA A 147 -25.18 9.70 6.93
C ALA A 147 -26.20 10.38 7.86
N LEU A 148 -25.76 11.45 8.54
CA LEU A 148 -26.63 12.27 9.38
C LEU A 148 -27.04 13.54 8.63
N ARG A 149 -28.33 13.84 8.56
CA ARG A 149 -28.85 15.06 7.93
C ARG A 149 -28.65 16.25 8.89
N ILE A 150 -27.92 17.28 8.47
CA ILE A 150 -27.61 18.46 9.29
C ILE A 150 -28.49 19.66 8.90
N GLN A 151 -28.37 20.12 7.65
CA GLN A 151 -29.00 21.36 7.19
C GLN A 151 -29.58 21.19 5.79
N LEU A 152 -30.82 21.62 5.58
CA LEU A 152 -31.45 21.65 4.27
C LEU A 152 -31.26 23.04 3.63
N ASP A 153 -30.73 23.07 2.41
CA ASP A 153 -30.76 24.23 1.53
C ASP A 153 -31.88 24.07 0.50
N GLN A 154 -33.03 24.66 0.83
CA GLN A 154 -34.22 24.63 -0.02
C GLN A 154 -34.02 25.36 -1.35
N ARG A 155 -33.13 26.35 -1.43
CA ARG A 155 -32.91 27.13 -2.67
C ARG A 155 -32.17 26.32 -3.71
N ASN A 156 -31.16 25.58 -3.28
CA ASN A 156 -30.31 24.76 -4.15
C ASN A 156 -30.75 23.29 -4.20
N GLN A 157 -31.84 22.92 -3.49
CA GLN A 157 -32.28 21.54 -3.32
C GLN A 157 -31.16 20.59 -2.85
N GLN A 158 -30.32 21.09 -1.93
CA GLN A 158 -29.19 20.35 -1.36
C GLN A 158 -29.41 20.08 0.12
N GLN A 159 -28.91 18.94 0.60
CA GLN A 159 -28.86 18.56 1.99
C GLN A 159 -27.40 18.50 2.42
N LYS A 160 -27.04 19.25 3.45
CA LYS A 160 -25.79 19.06 4.19
C LYS A 160 -25.92 17.80 5.02
N ILE A 161 -25.01 16.86 4.78
CA ILE A 161 -24.92 15.60 5.51
C ILE A 161 -23.55 15.43 6.17
N GLU A 162 -23.52 14.71 7.29
CA GLU A 162 -22.30 14.22 7.92
C GLU A 162 -21.96 12.83 7.38
N VAL A 163 -20.71 12.67 6.93
CA VAL A 163 -20.15 11.41 6.41
C VAL A 163 -18.76 11.18 7.00
N CYS A 164 -18.21 9.99 6.80
CA CYS A 164 -16.81 9.74 7.11
C CYS A 164 -15.89 10.43 6.10
N CYS A 165 -14.79 10.99 6.59
CA CYS A 165 -13.79 11.60 5.73
C CYS A 165 -13.10 10.56 4.81
N PRO A 166 -12.46 11.00 3.72
CA PRO A 166 -11.66 10.12 2.87
C PRO A 166 -10.65 9.29 3.68
N GLY A 167 -10.50 8.01 3.34
CA GLY A 167 -9.68 7.06 4.09
C GLY A 167 -10.36 6.47 5.34
N TYR A 168 -11.62 6.82 5.63
CA TYR A 168 -12.40 6.25 6.73
C TYR A 168 -13.69 5.58 6.24
N ALA A 169 -13.99 4.40 6.77
CA ALA A 169 -15.21 3.66 6.51
C ALA A 169 -16.24 3.86 7.63
N PRO A 170 -17.54 4.01 7.30
CA PRO A 170 -18.59 4.12 8.30
C PRO A 170 -18.90 2.78 8.94
N MET A 171 -19.04 2.76 10.26
CA MET A 171 -19.49 1.61 11.05
C MET A 171 -20.59 2.07 12.02
N ARG A 172 -21.70 1.34 12.09
CA ARG A 172 -22.74 1.60 13.09
C ARG A 172 -22.38 0.97 14.44
N TRP A 173 -22.46 1.76 15.50
CA TRP A 173 -22.23 1.32 16.86
C TRP A 173 -23.23 2.00 17.80
N ARG A 174 -24.10 1.21 18.45
CA ARG A 174 -25.12 1.69 19.40
C ARG A 174 -25.95 2.88 18.88
N GLY A 175 -26.36 2.83 17.62
CA GLY A 175 -27.16 3.88 16.98
C GLY A 175 -26.36 5.10 16.48
N SER A 176 -25.05 5.18 16.73
CA SER A 176 -24.17 6.23 16.21
C SER A 176 -23.27 5.72 15.09
N THR A 177 -22.91 6.60 14.15
CA THR A 177 -21.93 6.31 13.09
C THR A 177 -20.53 6.64 13.59
N ILE A 178 -19.65 5.63 13.59
CA ILE A 178 -18.22 5.75 13.89
C ILE A 178 -17.44 5.61 12.58
N CYS A 179 -16.49 6.52 12.36
CA CYS A 179 -15.62 6.50 11.19
C CYS A 179 -14.29 5.83 11.54
N LYS A 180 -14.11 4.60 11.04
CA LYS A 180 -12.91 3.80 11.27
C LYS A 180 -11.92 3.98 10.11
N PRO A 181 -10.62 4.15 10.38
CA PRO A 181 -9.63 4.31 9.33
C PRO A 181 -9.52 3.02 8.49
N VAL A 182 -9.19 3.19 7.21
CA VAL A 182 -8.96 2.12 6.25
C VAL A 182 -7.45 1.98 6.04
N CYS A 183 -6.94 0.76 6.12
CA CYS A 183 -5.54 0.44 5.88
C CYS A 183 -5.43 -0.78 4.97
N ASP A 184 -4.50 -0.75 4.02
CA ASP A 184 -4.33 -1.84 3.06
C ASP A 184 -3.80 -3.14 3.70
N ASN A 185 -2.92 -3.05 4.71
CA ASN A 185 -2.32 -4.23 5.34
C ASN A 185 -1.80 -3.97 6.78
N CYS A 186 -2.69 -4.10 7.78
CA CYS A 186 -2.32 -4.08 9.21
C CYS A 186 -2.60 -5.43 9.90
N ARG A 187 -2.06 -6.55 9.41
CA ARG A 187 -2.41 -7.89 9.95
C ARG A 187 -2.09 -8.08 11.43
N ASN A 188 -0.99 -7.51 11.92
CA ASN A 188 -0.55 -7.64 13.32
C ASN A 188 -0.51 -6.27 14.03
N GLY A 189 -1.45 -5.40 13.66
CA GLY A 189 -1.59 -4.10 14.27
C GLY A 189 -3.01 -3.60 14.15
N ARG A 190 -3.26 -2.47 14.79
CA ARG A 190 -4.48 -1.70 14.67
C ARG A 190 -4.27 -0.57 13.68
N CYS A 191 -5.21 -0.40 12.76
CA CYS A 191 -5.25 0.79 11.91
C CYS A 191 -5.65 1.99 12.78
N VAL A 192 -4.76 2.98 12.92
CA VAL A 192 -4.97 4.17 13.77
C VAL A 192 -5.27 5.42 12.97
N ALA A 193 -4.75 5.50 11.73
CA ALA A 193 -5.09 6.49 10.72
C ALA A 193 -5.06 5.80 9.34
N PRO A 194 -5.58 6.43 8.27
CA PRO A 194 -5.55 5.84 6.94
C PRO A 194 -4.14 5.42 6.56
N ASN A 195 -3.96 4.14 6.23
CA ASN A 195 -2.67 3.51 5.92
C ASN A 195 -1.58 3.60 7.01
N GLU A 196 -1.95 3.92 8.26
CA GLU A 196 -1.05 3.96 9.41
C GLU A 196 -1.42 2.85 10.42
N CYS A 197 -0.48 1.93 10.66
CA CYS A 197 -0.65 0.82 11.57
C CYS A 197 0.08 1.07 12.90
N GLU A 198 -0.62 0.91 14.01
CA GLU A 198 -0.04 0.74 15.34
C GLU A 198 0.12 -0.76 15.61
N CYS A 199 1.35 -1.25 15.74
CA CYS A 199 1.59 -2.68 15.94
C CYS A 199 1.13 -3.15 17.33
N PHE A 200 0.59 -4.37 17.39
CA PHE A 200 0.23 -4.99 18.66
C PHE A 200 1.46 -5.33 19.49
N ASP A 201 1.25 -5.64 20.77
CA ASP A 201 2.31 -6.06 21.67
C ASP A 201 3.12 -7.23 21.09
N SER A 202 4.45 -7.14 21.22
CA SER A 202 5.42 -8.08 20.64
C SER A 202 5.49 -8.08 19.10
N PHE A 203 4.89 -7.09 18.44
CA PHE A 203 5.12 -6.78 17.02
C PHE A 203 5.78 -5.42 16.90
N VAL A 204 6.54 -5.24 15.82
CA VAL A 204 7.26 -4.00 15.54
C VAL A 204 7.12 -3.64 14.07
N ALA A 205 7.08 -2.35 13.78
CA ALA A 205 7.13 -1.85 12.42
C ALA A 205 8.53 -2.11 11.84
N ASN A 206 8.61 -2.78 10.69
CA ASN A 206 9.85 -2.89 9.92
C ASN A 206 10.09 -1.61 9.09
N ASP A 207 11.13 -1.60 8.25
CA ASP A 207 11.45 -0.48 7.34
C ASP A 207 10.31 -0.15 6.35
N ASN A 208 9.41 -1.11 6.11
CA ASN A 208 8.22 -0.95 5.30
C ASN A 208 6.98 -0.57 6.13
N GLY A 209 7.10 -0.30 7.44
CA GLY A 209 5.94 -0.01 8.29
C GLY A 209 4.99 -1.20 8.49
N ASP A 210 5.38 -2.41 8.10
CA ASP A 210 4.60 -3.62 8.34
C ASP A 210 4.87 -4.14 9.74
N CYS A 211 3.83 -4.58 10.44
CA CYS A 211 3.95 -5.14 11.79
C CYS A 211 4.45 -6.59 11.75
N VAL A 212 5.75 -6.76 11.99
CA VAL A 212 6.47 -8.03 11.96
C VAL A 212 6.69 -8.57 13.38
N PHE A 213 6.87 -9.89 13.49
CA PHE A 213 7.10 -10.54 14.77
C PHE A 213 8.39 -10.05 15.43
N SER A 214 8.30 -9.75 16.72
CA SER A 214 9.42 -9.52 17.62
C SER A 214 9.34 -10.45 18.83
N CYS A 215 10.47 -10.62 19.52
CA CYS A 215 10.53 -11.50 20.67
C CYS A 215 9.62 -10.98 21.81
N PRO A 216 8.96 -11.87 22.57
CA PRO A 216 9.19 -13.32 22.64
C PRO A 216 8.43 -14.18 21.61
N LEU A 217 7.52 -13.60 20.81
CA LEU A 217 6.68 -14.37 19.89
C LEU A 217 7.47 -14.98 18.73
N GLY A 218 8.44 -14.25 18.20
CA GLY A 218 9.29 -14.69 17.10
C GLY A 218 10.20 -13.59 16.60
N CYS A 219 11.04 -13.88 15.60
CA CYS A 219 11.84 -12.86 14.96
C CYS A 219 11.76 -13.05 13.45
N LEU A 220 11.32 -12.02 12.70
CA LEU A 220 11.35 -12.10 11.25
C LEU A 220 12.81 -12.20 10.77
N ASN A 221 13.12 -13.23 9.98
CA ASN A 221 14.48 -13.56 9.48
C ASN A 221 15.51 -13.83 10.59
N GLY A 222 15.06 -14.49 11.65
CA GLY A 222 15.93 -14.92 12.74
C GLY A 222 15.20 -15.78 13.75
N ARG A 223 15.83 -15.92 14.92
CA ARG A 223 15.29 -16.67 16.06
C ARG A 223 15.39 -15.85 17.33
N CYS A 224 14.45 -16.07 18.24
CA CYS A 224 14.49 -15.43 19.55
C CYS A 224 15.51 -16.09 20.46
N PHE A 225 16.25 -15.25 21.19
CA PHE A 225 17.13 -15.65 22.26
C PHE A 225 16.47 -15.38 23.63
N LEU A 226 16.96 -16.02 24.70
CA LEU A 226 16.31 -15.97 26.02
C LEU A 226 16.28 -14.57 26.66
N ASP A 227 17.15 -13.66 26.22
CA ASP A 227 17.20 -12.27 26.68
C ASP A 227 16.18 -11.36 25.97
N GLY A 228 15.31 -11.94 25.13
CA GLY A 228 14.33 -11.20 24.35
C GLY A 228 14.91 -10.52 23.11
N THR A 229 16.15 -10.83 22.73
CA THR A 229 16.75 -10.30 21.50
C THR A 229 16.64 -11.24 20.31
N CYS A 230 16.64 -10.65 19.12
CA CYS A 230 16.71 -11.37 17.86
C CYS A 230 18.14 -11.81 17.53
N GLN A 231 18.33 -13.10 17.28
CA GLN A 231 19.51 -13.62 16.59
C GLN A 231 19.17 -13.81 15.12
N CYS A 232 19.78 -13.01 14.25
CA CYS A 232 19.47 -13.02 12.82
C CYS A 232 20.03 -14.22 12.08
N ASP A 233 19.30 -14.66 11.06
CA ASP A 233 19.73 -15.70 10.13
C ASP A 233 20.89 -15.20 9.23
N PRO A 234 21.66 -16.11 8.61
CA PRO A 234 22.73 -15.73 7.68
C PRO A 234 22.21 -14.81 6.57
N GLY A 235 22.94 -13.72 6.29
CA GLY A 235 22.52 -12.71 5.31
C GLY A 235 21.61 -11.61 5.89
N PHE A 236 21.30 -11.66 7.19
CA PHE A 236 20.53 -10.64 7.88
C PHE A 236 21.31 -10.02 9.04
N LYS A 237 21.01 -8.76 9.34
CA LYS A 237 21.57 -8.02 10.46
C LYS A 237 20.45 -7.47 11.32
N LEU A 238 20.78 -7.26 12.59
CA LEU A 238 19.85 -6.71 13.54
C LEU A 238 19.53 -5.25 13.17
N ASP A 239 18.26 -4.87 13.29
CA ASP A 239 17.84 -3.48 13.18
C ASP A 239 18.42 -2.62 14.33
N GLU A 240 18.45 -1.30 14.14
CA GLU A 240 18.90 -0.32 15.13
C GLU A 240 18.17 -0.44 16.46
N THR A 241 16.87 -0.73 16.41
CA THR A 241 16.04 -0.93 17.61
C THR A 241 16.26 -2.28 18.28
N ARG A 242 17.04 -3.18 17.66
CA ARG A 242 17.31 -4.55 18.11
C ARG A 242 16.10 -5.50 18.16
N LYS A 243 14.99 -5.14 17.50
CA LYS A 243 13.73 -5.88 17.63
C LYS A 243 13.39 -6.81 16.46
N PHE A 244 14.03 -6.65 15.30
CA PHE A 244 13.85 -7.52 14.12
C PHE A 244 15.12 -7.57 13.27
N CYS A 245 15.16 -8.48 12.30
CA CYS A 245 16.32 -8.65 11.42
C CYS A 245 16.02 -8.14 10.01
N ARG A 246 16.86 -7.22 9.53
CA ARG A 246 16.83 -6.65 8.18
C ARG A 246 17.87 -7.30 7.27
N PRO A 247 17.61 -7.45 5.97
CA PRO A 247 18.56 -8.06 5.05
C PRO A 247 19.85 -7.24 4.92
N ILE A 248 20.95 -7.93 4.62
CA ILE A 248 22.26 -7.33 4.35
C ILE A 248 22.42 -7.23 2.84
N CYS A 249 22.76 -6.04 2.36
CA CYS A 249 23.27 -5.82 1.02
C CYS A 249 24.69 -5.27 1.17
N SER A 250 25.70 -6.06 0.81
CA SER A 250 27.11 -5.78 1.13
C SER A 250 27.62 -4.47 0.51
N ASN A 251 27.13 -4.14 -0.68
CA ASN A 251 27.46 -2.89 -1.39
C ASN A 251 26.42 -1.77 -1.16
N GLY A 252 25.39 -2.03 -0.33
CA GLY A 252 24.21 -1.18 -0.23
C GLY A 252 23.36 -1.17 -1.51
N CYS A 253 22.22 -0.47 -1.46
CA CYS A 253 21.28 -0.33 -2.57
C CYS A 253 21.33 1.06 -3.22
N GLY A 254 22.52 1.68 -3.21
CA GLY A 254 22.72 3.05 -3.65
C GLY A 254 22.33 4.09 -2.59
N ILE A 255 22.45 5.37 -2.98
CA ILE A 255 22.17 6.54 -2.11
C ILE A 255 20.69 6.94 -2.21
N ASN A 256 19.99 6.46 -3.24
CA ASN A 256 18.62 6.85 -3.51
C ASN A 256 17.67 6.19 -2.49
N PRO A 257 16.92 6.97 -1.67
CA PRO A 257 16.04 6.43 -0.62
C PRO A 257 14.88 5.58 -1.17
N ARG A 258 14.64 5.63 -2.48
CA ARG A 258 13.63 4.83 -3.19
C ARG A 258 14.00 3.36 -3.30
N HIS A 259 15.25 3.00 -3.02
CA HIS A 259 15.73 1.63 -3.05
C HIS A 259 16.04 1.15 -1.64
N ASN A 260 15.68 -0.09 -1.34
CA ASN A 260 16.06 -0.75 -0.10
C ASN A 260 16.52 -2.19 -0.36
N CYS A 261 17.14 -2.78 0.65
CA CYS A 261 17.49 -4.19 0.63
C CYS A 261 16.20 -4.97 0.95
N THR A 262 15.70 -5.74 -0.03
CA THR A 262 14.44 -6.48 0.10
C THR A 262 14.68 -7.92 0.53
N GLU A 263 15.80 -8.49 0.12
CA GLU A 263 16.32 -9.79 0.52
C GLU A 263 17.86 -9.71 0.64
N PRO A 264 18.54 -10.70 1.25
CA PRO A 264 20.00 -10.69 1.33
C PRO A 264 20.65 -10.54 -0.05
N GLU A 265 21.47 -9.51 -0.20
CA GLU A 265 22.15 -9.11 -1.44
C GLU A 265 21.22 -8.74 -2.61
N VAL A 266 19.91 -8.55 -2.36
CA VAL A 266 18.92 -8.15 -3.37
C VAL A 266 18.37 -6.77 -3.07
N CYS A 267 18.66 -5.83 -3.95
CA CYS A 267 18.10 -4.49 -3.93
C CYS A 267 16.78 -4.43 -4.70
N GLY A 268 15.77 -3.82 -4.08
CA GLY A 268 14.46 -3.58 -4.68
C GLY A 268 13.98 -2.17 -4.37
N CYS A 269 12.72 -1.90 -4.70
CA CYS A 269 12.08 -0.63 -4.38
C CYS A 269 11.55 -0.62 -2.95
N ALA A 270 11.73 0.51 -2.27
CA ALA A 270 11.15 0.76 -0.96
C ALA A 270 9.61 0.72 -1.02
N LYS A 271 8.94 0.54 0.13
CA LYS A 271 7.47 0.54 0.16
C LYS A 271 6.92 1.84 -0.41
N GLY A 272 5.85 1.72 -1.20
CA GLY A 272 5.25 2.85 -1.91
C GLY A 272 5.97 3.19 -3.22
N TYR A 273 7.00 2.43 -3.60
CA TYR A 273 7.68 2.56 -4.88
C TYR A 273 7.56 1.29 -5.71
N GLN A 274 7.52 1.44 -7.03
CA GLN A 274 7.45 0.35 -8.00
C GLN A 274 8.57 0.46 -9.02
N LEU A 275 9.16 -0.68 -9.38
CA LEU A 275 10.21 -0.74 -10.39
C LEU A 275 9.61 -0.56 -11.80
N THR A 276 10.09 0.43 -12.53
CA THR A 276 9.82 0.67 -13.96
C THR A 276 11.11 0.80 -14.75
N ASP A 277 11.01 1.06 -16.06
CA ASP A 277 12.16 1.31 -16.93
C ASP A 277 13.00 2.53 -16.47
N ASP A 278 12.36 3.49 -15.78
CA ASP A 278 13.00 4.68 -15.19
C ASP A 278 13.50 4.45 -13.74
N GLY A 279 13.44 3.21 -13.25
CA GLY A 279 13.83 2.83 -11.89
C GLY A 279 12.67 2.78 -10.90
N CYS A 280 12.94 2.92 -9.60
CA CYS A 280 11.90 2.95 -8.58
C CYS A 280 11.15 4.29 -8.61
N ILE A 281 9.91 4.27 -9.11
CA ILE A 281 9.01 5.43 -9.15
C ILE A 281 7.97 5.33 -8.02
N PRO A 282 7.53 6.46 -7.45
CA PRO A 282 6.51 6.45 -6.41
C PRO A 282 5.18 5.96 -6.97
N VAL A 283 4.42 5.29 -6.12
CA VAL A 283 3.07 4.79 -6.40
C VAL A 283 2.09 5.68 -5.64
N CYS A 284 1.07 6.17 -6.35
CA CYS A 284 -0.05 6.89 -5.77
C CYS A 284 -1.33 6.11 -6.04
N ASP A 285 -2.07 5.79 -4.99
CA ASP A 285 -3.41 5.20 -5.06
C ASP A 285 -4.36 6.03 -4.17
N PRO A 286 -5.32 6.78 -4.74
CA PRO A 286 -5.64 6.84 -6.17
C PRO A 286 -4.55 7.53 -7.01
N ASP A 287 -4.57 7.26 -8.33
CA ASP A 287 -3.72 7.96 -9.30
C ASP A 287 -3.95 9.48 -9.22
N CYS A 288 -2.88 10.27 -9.39
CA CYS A 288 -2.92 11.72 -9.22
C CYS A 288 -3.79 12.46 -10.25
N GLY A 289 -4.23 11.79 -11.33
CA GLY A 289 -5.12 12.36 -12.32
C GLY A 289 -4.40 13.30 -13.30
N GLU A 290 -5.17 13.86 -14.25
CA GLU A 290 -4.62 14.80 -15.22
C GLU A 290 -4.07 16.05 -14.52
N GLY A 291 -2.88 16.49 -14.94
CA GLY A 291 -2.21 17.64 -14.34
C GLY A 291 -1.66 17.38 -12.93
N GLY A 292 -1.67 16.14 -12.45
CA GLY A 292 -1.00 15.69 -11.24
C GLY A 292 0.26 14.88 -11.55
N GLU A 293 1.28 15.02 -10.72
CA GLU A 293 2.50 14.21 -10.75
C GLU A 293 2.68 13.53 -9.39
N CYS A 294 2.81 12.20 -9.38
CA CYS A 294 3.16 11.46 -8.16
C CYS A 294 4.65 11.64 -7.89
N ARG A 295 5.00 12.45 -6.88
CA ARG A 295 6.41 12.76 -6.55
C ARG A 295 6.96 11.94 -5.41
N GLU A 296 6.10 11.62 -4.46
CA GLU A 296 6.36 10.74 -3.33
C GLU A 296 5.17 9.77 -3.19
N PRO A 297 5.33 8.63 -2.51
CA PRO A 297 4.26 7.64 -2.38
C PRO A 297 2.99 8.26 -1.80
N ASN A 298 1.87 8.10 -2.52
CA ASN A 298 0.57 8.69 -2.19
C ASN A 298 0.57 10.23 -2.00
N GLU A 299 1.57 10.94 -2.55
CA GLU A 299 1.64 12.41 -2.51
C GLU A 299 1.63 12.98 -3.93
N CYS A 300 0.49 13.58 -4.29
CA CYS A 300 0.27 14.18 -5.59
C CYS A 300 0.65 15.65 -5.61
N TYR A 301 1.49 16.02 -6.58
CA TYR A 301 1.86 17.39 -6.87
C TYR A 301 1.05 17.91 -8.06
N CYS A 302 0.25 18.96 -7.84
CA CYS A 302 -0.63 19.50 -8.87
C CYS A 302 0.05 20.64 -9.67
N THR A 303 -0.06 20.56 -10.99
CA THR A 303 0.40 21.60 -11.90
C THR A 303 -0.46 22.87 -11.78
N PRO A 304 0.06 24.06 -12.18
CA PRO A 304 -0.71 25.30 -12.11
C PRO A 304 -2.05 25.20 -12.83
N GLY A 305 -3.13 25.56 -12.13
CA GLY A 305 -4.52 25.40 -12.61
C GLY A 305 -5.22 24.14 -12.11
N TYR A 306 -4.51 23.26 -11.40
CA TYR A 306 -5.05 22.12 -10.67
C TYR A 306 -4.86 22.31 -9.16
N GLU A 307 -5.84 21.83 -8.38
CA GLU A 307 -5.86 21.83 -6.93
C GLU A 307 -5.95 20.39 -6.41
N LEU A 308 -5.28 20.10 -5.30
CA LEU A 308 -5.35 18.78 -4.67
C LEU A 308 -6.70 18.64 -3.95
N LYS A 309 -7.55 17.71 -4.41
CA LYS A 309 -8.86 17.40 -3.82
C LYS A 309 -9.01 15.90 -3.70
N ASP A 310 -9.30 15.43 -2.48
CA ASP A 310 -9.45 14.01 -2.13
C ASP A 310 -8.28 13.12 -2.61
N GLY A 311 -7.05 13.63 -2.51
CA GLY A 311 -5.83 12.92 -2.91
C GLY A 311 -5.53 12.93 -4.41
N VAL A 312 -6.35 13.58 -5.24
CA VAL A 312 -6.19 13.64 -6.69
C VAL A 312 -6.08 15.11 -7.14
N CYS A 313 -5.26 15.39 -8.15
CA CYS A 313 -5.18 16.72 -8.74
C CYS A 313 -6.38 16.97 -9.66
N GLN A 314 -7.13 18.02 -9.36
CA GLN A 314 -8.34 18.37 -10.09
C GLN A 314 -8.31 19.83 -10.49
N ARG A 315 -8.61 20.11 -11.75
CA ARG A 315 -8.82 21.49 -12.21
C ARG A 315 -10.06 22.09 -11.56
N GLU A 316 -10.12 23.41 -11.55
CA GLU A 316 -11.39 24.10 -11.29
C GLU A 316 -12.39 23.68 -12.37
N CYS A 317 -13.41 22.94 -11.95
CA CYS A 317 -14.45 22.42 -12.79
C CYS A 317 -15.64 23.38 -12.69
N TYR A 318 -16.26 23.77 -13.81
CA TYR A 318 -17.46 24.62 -13.73
C TYR A 318 -18.64 23.89 -13.07
N GLN A 319 -18.55 22.57 -12.98
CA GLN A 319 -19.52 21.68 -12.35
C GLN A 319 -18.98 21.06 -11.07
N LYS A 320 -19.86 20.67 -10.15
CA LYS A 320 -19.46 20.10 -8.85
C LYS A 320 -19.13 18.60 -9.00
N CYS A 321 -17.89 18.20 -9.28
CA CYS A 321 -17.52 16.77 -9.45
C CYS A 321 -17.22 16.03 -8.13
N ASP A 322 -18.00 16.23 -7.06
CA ASP A 322 -17.80 15.51 -5.80
C ASP A 322 -17.96 13.98 -6.01
N ASN A 323 -17.08 13.15 -5.42
CA ASN A 323 -16.99 11.69 -5.61
C ASN A 323 -16.68 11.23 -7.06
N GLY A 324 -16.00 12.07 -7.82
CA GLY A 324 -15.49 11.73 -9.15
C GLY A 324 -14.26 12.54 -9.50
N ILE A 325 -13.74 12.27 -10.69
CA ILE A 325 -12.61 12.99 -11.27
C ILE A 325 -13.17 13.93 -12.35
N CYS A 326 -12.85 15.22 -12.27
CA CYS A 326 -13.17 16.17 -13.33
C CYS A 326 -12.28 15.87 -14.55
N TYR A 327 -12.86 15.30 -15.60
CA TYR A 327 -12.17 14.98 -16.85
C TYR A 327 -12.12 16.19 -17.80
N SER A 328 -13.17 17.01 -17.80
CA SER A 328 -13.18 18.30 -18.49
C SER A 328 -14.07 19.28 -17.76
N ASN A 329 -14.00 20.56 -18.13
CA ASN A 329 -14.76 21.65 -17.52
C ASN A 329 -16.25 21.35 -17.25
N ASN A 330 -16.88 20.47 -18.04
CA ASN A 330 -18.29 20.11 -17.96
C ASN A 330 -18.55 18.59 -17.84
N ARG A 331 -17.53 17.78 -17.50
CA ARG A 331 -17.67 16.32 -17.45
C ARG A 331 -16.90 15.71 -16.29
N CYS A 332 -17.62 14.99 -15.44
CA CYS A 332 -17.07 14.16 -14.37
C CYS A 332 -17.01 12.69 -14.82
N ILE A 333 -15.95 11.98 -14.42
CA ILE A 333 -15.91 10.52 -14.40
C ILE A 333 -16.11 10.10 -12.96
N CYS A 334 -17.21 9.41 -12.66
CA CYS A 334 -17.53 9.02 -11.29
C CYS A 334 -16.70 7.84 -10.80
N ASN A 335 -16.34 7.87 -9.53
CA ASN A 335 -15.62 6.78 -8.88
C ASN A 335 -16.44 5.48 -8.90
N PRO A 336 -15.82 4.30 -8.80
CA PRO A 336 -16.55 3.03 -8.71
C PRO A 336 -17.63 3.06 -7.62
N GLY A 337 -18.85 2.65 -7.97
CA GLY A 337 -20.01 2.71 -7.07
C GLY A 337 -20.78 4.03 -7.08
N TYR A 338 -20.36 5.01 -7.89
CA TYR A 338 -21.05 6.29 -8.09
C TYR A 338 -21.50 6.47 -9.54
N THR A 339 -22.60 7.21 -9.74
CA THR A 339 -23.16 7.58 -11.04
C THR A 339 -23.34 9.08 -11.13
N TYR A 340 -23.22 9.61 -12.35
CA TYR A 340 -23.37 11.04 -12.60
C TYR A 340 -24.83 11.44 -12.49
N HIS A 341 -25.09 12.46 -11.68
CA HIS A 341 -26.43 12.96 -11.43
C HIS A 341 -26.64 14.31 -12.14
N GLU A 342 -27.44 14.29 -13.21
CA GLU A 342 -27.54 15.41 -14.17
C GLU A 342 -28.00 16.73 -13.54
N ARG A 343 -28.92 16.71 -12.58
CA ARG A 343 -29.49 17.93 -12.00
C ARG A 343 -28.54 18.67 -11.07
N SER A 344 -27.76 17.91 -10.30
CA SER A 344 -26.83 18.47 -9.33
C SER A 344 -25.42 18.59 -9.87
N THR A 345 -25.17 18.05 -11.06
CA THR A 345 -23.87 17.98 -11.71
C THR A 345 -22.79 17.30 -10.86
N GLN A 346 -23.19 16.37 -9.98
CA GLN A 346 -22.35 15.67 -8.99
C GLN A 346 -22.35 14.14 -9.21
N CYS A 347 -21.32 13.45 -8.73
CA CYS A 347 -21.31 11.99 -8.64
C CYS A 347 -21.94 11.55 -7.31
N VAL A 348 -23.01 10.77 -7.41
CA VAL A 348 -23.80 10.28 -6.28
C VAL A 348 -23.70 8.76 -6.22
N PRO A 349 -23.81 8.12 -5.06
CA PRO A 349 -23.76 6.66 -4.99
C PRO A 349 -24.83 6.03 -5.90
N ASN A 350 -24.58 4.83 -6.42
CA ASN A 350 -25.49 4.11 -7.30
C ASN A 350 -26.81 3.74 -6.64
#